data_AF-A0A444U3Y8-F1
#
_entry.id   AF-A0A444U3Y8-F1
#
_cell.length_a   1.000
_cell.length_b   1.000
_cell.length_c   1.000
_cell.angle_alpha   90.00
_cell.angle_beta   90.00
_cell.angle_gamma   90.00
#
_symmetry.space_group_name_H-M   'P 1'
#
loop_
_entity.id
_entity.type
_entity.pdbx_description
1 polymer ?
#
loop_
_entity_poly.entity_id
_entity_poly.type
_entity_poly.pdbx_seq_one_letter_code
_entity_poly.pdbx_strand_id
1 'polypeptide(L)' 'MDPDLKCLFSKAGISDAQLADADTSKLIHDFIEESGGLEAVKEEMRRQDEEEEDRAEDDDDDEWDD' A
#
# COMPACT_ATOMS: atom_id res chain seq x y z
N MET A 1 -3.11 10.50 -15.60
CA MET A 1 -2.67 10.04 -14.28
C MET A 1 -2.71 8.53 -14.31
N ASP A 2 -1.59 7.88 -14.04
CA ASP A 2 -1.51 6.42 -14.03
C ASP A 2 -2.43 5.86 -12.93
N PRO A 3 -3.22 4.81 -13.18
CA PRO A 3 -4.15 4.26 -12.18
C PRO A 3 -3.41 3.71 -10.96
N ASP A 4 -2.21 3.15 -11.16
CA ASP A 4 -1.39 2.60 -10.09
C ASP A 4 -0.90 3.69 -9.14
N LEU A 5 -0.39 4.81 -9.68
CA LEU A 5 -0.03 6.01 -8.91
C LEU A 5 -1.19 6.46 -8.02
N LYS A 6 -2.40 6.51 -8.60
CA LYS A 6 -3.61 6.92 -7.87
C LYS A 6 -3.94 5.97 -6.71
N CYS A 7 -3.68 4.67 -6.89
CA CYS A 7 -3.83 3.68 -5.83
C CYS A 7 -2.81 3.91 -4.71
N LEU A 8 -1.54 4.17 -5.04
CA LEU A 8 -0.49 4.49 -4.07
C LEU A 8 -0.87 5.72 -3.22
N PHE A 9 -1.35 6.79 -3.86
CA PHE A 9 -1.77 8.00 -3.17
C PHE A 9 -2.94 7.73 -2.24
N SER A 10 -3.92 6.96 -2.71
CA SER A 10 -5.09 6.61 -1.91
C SER A 10 -4.69 5.77 -0.69
N LYS A 11 -3.78 4.79 -0.86
CA LYS A 11 -3.24 3.98 0.25
C LYS A 11 -2.41 4.80 1.25
N ALA A 12 -1.62 5.75 0.77
CA ALA A 12 -0.84 6.67 1.61
C ALA A 12 -1.68 7.79 2.26
N GLY A 13 -2.99 7.86 1.99
CA GLY A 13 -3.87 8.92 2.50
C GLY A 13 -3.65 10.29 1.83
N ILE A 14 -3.00 10.32 0.67
CA ILE A 14 -2.72 11.51 -0.11
C ILE A 14 -3.96 11.86 -0.94
N SER A 15 -4.51 13.04 -0.68
CA SER A 15 -5.67 13.57 -1.40
C SER A 15 -5.27 14.29 -2.70
N ASP A 16 -6.23 14.49 -3.60
CA ASP A 16 -6.01 15.20 -4.88
C ASP A 16 -5.47 16.63 -4.66
N ALA A 17 -5.84 17.29 -3.56
CA ALA A 17 -5.32 18.60 -3.18
C ALA A 17 -3.82 18.58 -2.86
N GLN A 18 -3.35 17.51 -2.21
CA GLN A 18 -1.92 17.27 -1.99
C GLN A 18 -1.23 16.80 -3.27
N LEU A 19 -1.93 16.11 -4.17
CA LEU A 19 -1.39 15.78 -5.48
C LEU A 19 -1.18 17.01 -6.38
N ALA A 20 -2.04 18.01 -6.23
CA ALA A 20 -1.94 19.29 -6.92
C ALA A 20 -0.83 20.20 -6.34
N ASP A 21 -0.31 19.87 -5.15
CA ASP A 21 0.80 20.57 -4.54
C ASP A 21 2.12 20.20 -5.23
N ALA A 22 2.90 21.22 -5.61
CA ALA A 22 4.11 21.04 -6.41
C ALA A 22 5.21 20.31 -5.63
N ASP A 23 5.32 20.56 -4.32
CA ASP A 23 6.31 19.92 -3.47
C ASP A 23 5.94 18.45 -3.22
N THR A 24 4.67 18.17 -2.95
CA THR A 24 4.18 16.81 -2.71
C THR A 24 4.22 15.96 -3.98
N SER A 25 3.77 16.49 -5.12
CA SER A 25 3.86 15.77 -6.40
C SER A 25 5.31 15.44 -6.76
N LYS A 26 6.24 16.36 -6.53
CA LYS A 26 7.66 16.11 -6.74
C LYS A 26 8.20 15.03 -5.80
N LEU A 27 7.88 15.10 -4.50
CA LEU A 27 8.29 14.10 -3.51
C LEU A 27 7.82 12.68 -3.89
N ILE A 28 6.60 12.57 -4.38
CA ILE A 28 6.02 11.32 -4.88
C ILE A 28 6.82 10.77 -6.07
N HIS A 29 7.14 11.63 -7.04
CA HIS A 29 7.91 11.22 -8.22
C HIS A 29 9.31 10.76 -7.83
N ASP A 30 9.97 11.50 -6.94
CA ASP A 30 11.28 11.16 -6.40
C ASP A 30 11.24 9.82 -5.63
N PHE A 31 10.20 9.59 -4.82
CA PHE A 31 10.01 8.32 -4.09
C PHE A 31 9.92 7.12 -5.02
N ILE A 32 9.13 7.22 -6.10
CA ILE A 32 8.96 6.13 -7.05
C ILE A 32 10.26 5.86 -7.81
N GLU A 33 11.01 6.90 -8.15
CA GLU A 33 12.31 6.76 -8.79
C GLU A 33 13.33 6.12 -7.82
N GLU A 34 13.32 6.50 -6.55
CA GLU A 34 14.17 5.94 -5.48
C GLU A 34 13.87 4.45 -5.21
N SER A 35 12.60 4.05 -5.22
CA SER A 35 12.18 2.65 -5.11
C SER A 35 12.60 1.77 -6.29
N GLY A 36 13.15 2.34 -7.37
CA GLY A 36 13.54 1.62 -8.58
C GLY A 36 12.45 1.59 -9.66
N GLY A 37 11.48 2.50 -9.56
CA GLY A 37 10.40 2.69 -10.52
C GLY A 37 9.04 2.20 -10.00
N LEU A 38 8.00 2.51 -10.78
CA LEU A 38 6.61 2.21 -10.43
C LEU A 38 6.37 0.70 -10.21
N GLU A 39 7.06 -0.15 -10.97
CA GLU A 39 6.90 -1.61 -10.89
C GLU A 39 7.40 -2.17 -9.56
N ALA A 40 8.54 -1.68 -9.05
CA ALA A 40 9.06 -2.09 -7.75
C ALA A 40 8.10 -1.72 -6.61
N VAL A 41 7.53 -0.50 -6.66
CA VAL A 41 6.54 -0.05 -5.69
C VAL A 41 5.27 -0.92 -5.73
N LYS A 42 4.80 -1.32 -6.92
CA LYS A 42 3.64 -2.23 -7.06
C LYS A 42 3.92 -3.61 -6.46
N GLU A 43 5.12 -4.13 -6.65
CA GLU A 43 5.52 -5.43 -6.09
C GLU A 43 5.57 -5.37 -4.56
N GLU A 44 6.14 -4.32 -3.98
CA GLU A 44 6.11 -4.09 -2.53
C GLU A 44 4.68 -3.96 -1.98
N MET A 45 3.80 -3.28 -2.71
CA MET A 45 2.40 -3.13 -2.31
C MET A 45 1.66 -4.47 -2.29
N ARG A 46 1.85 -5.32 -3.32
CA ARG A 46 1.27 -6.68 -3.32
C ARG A 46 1.79 -7.52 -2.16
N ARG A 47 3.09 -7.42 -1.87
CA ARG A 47 3.71 -8.17 -0.78
C ARG A 47 3.15 -7.80 0.59
N GLN A 48 2.78 -6.54 0.80
CA GLN A 48 2.20 -6.09 2.07
C GLN A 48 0.73 -6.51 2.25
N ASP A 49 -0.05 -6.60 1.16
CA ASP A 49 -1.46 -7.07 1.24
C ASP A 49 -1.55 -8.58 1.56
N GLU A 50 -0.52 -9.38 1.22
CA GLU A 50 -0.51 -10.83 1.45
C GLU A 50 -0.14 -11.24 2.90
N GLU A 51 0.48 -10.37 3.69
CA GLU A 51 0.90 -10.69 5.07
C GLU A 51 -0.22 -10.49 6.14
N GLU A 52 -1.37 -9.89 5.78
CA GLU A 52 -2.49 -9.70 6.71
C GLU A 52 -3.50 -10.87 6.75
N GLU A 53 -3.49 -11.78 5.78
CA GLU A 53 -4.47 -12.88 5.71
C GLU A 53 -4.10 -14.10 6.59
N ASP A 54 -2.82 -14.26 6.96
CA ASP A 54 -2.32 -15.43 7.74
C ASP A 54 -2.55 -15.35 9.27
N ARG A 55 -3.18 -14.29 9.79
CA ARG A 55 -3.41 -14.12 11.25
C ARG A 55 -4.85 -14.35 11.73
N ALA A 56 -5.77 -14.74 10.84
CA ALA A 56 -7.19 -14.86 11.18
C ALA A 56 -7.68 -16.29 11.51
N GLU A 57 -6.79 -17.28 11.58
CA GLU A 57 -7.19 -18.70 11.77
C GLU A 57 -6.48 -19.37 12.96
N ASP A 58 -6.68 -18.88 14.20
CA ASP A 58 -6.22 -19.59 15.42
C ASP A 58 -7.10 -19.27 16.66
N ASP A 59 -8.41 -19.07 16.49
CA ASP A 59 -9.36 -18.91 17.63
C ASP A 59 -10.60 -19.84 17.52
N ASP A 60 -10.42 -20.99 16.86
CA ASP A 60 -11.35 -22.12 16.91
C ASP A 60 -10.55 -23.38 17.30
N ASP A 61 -10.13 -23.49 18.56
CA ASP A 61 -9.84 -24.80 19.16
C ASP A 61 -10.70 -24.94 20.44
N ASP A 62 -11.93 -25.39 20.16
CA ASP A 62 -12.85 -26.17 20.99
C ASP A 62 -12.50 -26.34 22.48
N GLU A 63 -13.10 -25.51 23.34
CA GLU A 63 -13.35 -25.86 24.74
C GLU A 63 -14.69 -26.61 24.85
N TRP A 64 -14.73 -27.86 24.37
CA TRP A 64 -15.83 -28.80 24.62
C TRP A 64 -15.40 -29.85 25.67
N ASP A 65 -16.05 -29.74 26.83
CA ASP A 65 -16.33 -30.71 27.92
C ASP A 65 -15.51 -32.02 28.04
N ASP A 66 -14.91 -32.23 29.23
CA ASP A 66 -15.23 -33.37 30.13
C ASP A 66 -15.02 -33.02 31.61
#